data_AF-A0A8T4JB48-F1
#
_entry.id   AF-A0A8T4JB48-F1
#
_cell.length_a   1.000
_cell.length_b   1.000
_cell.length_c   1.000
_cell.angle_alpha   90.00
_cell.angle_beta   90.00
_cell.angle_gamma   90.00
#
_symmetry.space_group_name_H-M   'P 1'
#
loop_
_entity.id
_entity.type
_entity.pdbx_description
1 polymer ?
#
loop_
_entity_poly.entity_id
_entity_poly.type
_entity_poly.pdbx_seq_one_letter_code
_entity_poly.pdbx_strand_id
1 'polypeptide(L)'
;TVLSGSAGTLPGGLRPEERRLLELLLPGALSLAETAAHLRLPVSVVRVLAADLVDAGHLQARAPIPDAELPERQILEKVLDGLRTLKSS
;
A
#
# COMPACT_ATOMS: atom_id res chain seq x y z
N THR A 1 4.56 0.15 4.87
CA THR A 1 3.34 -0.63 4.56
C THR A 1 2.35 0.29 3.90
N VAL A 2 1.86 -0.11 2.72
CA VAL A 2 0.84 0.61 1.97
C VAL A 2 -0.51 -0.06 2.22
N LEU A 3 -1.53 0.74 2.46
CA LEU A 3 -2.91 0.33 2.74
C LEU A 3 -3.78 0.64 1.53
N SER A 4 -4.65 -0.29 1.15
CA SER A 4 -5.67 -0.10 0.13
C SER A 4 -6.98 -0.74 0.57
N GLY A 5 -8.11 -0.13 0.24
CA GLY A 5 -9.42 -0.74 0.49
C GLY A 5 -9.60 -2.04 -0.30
N SER A 6 -10.31 -3.00 0.29
CA SER A 6 -10.82 -4.15 -0.47
C SER A 6 -11.94 -3.66 -1.40
N ALA A 7 -11.96 -4.11 -2.67
CA ALA A 7 -12.95 -3.67 -3.64
C ALA A 7 -14.37 -4.10 -3.20
N GLY A 8 -15.15 -3.17 -2.63
CA GLY A 8 -16.49 -3.44 -2.12
C GLY A 8 -17.14 -2.24 -1.42
N THR A 9 -18.44 -2.35 -1.15
CA THR A 9 -19.20 -1.37 -0.36
C THR A 9 -18.73 -1.38 1.09
N LEU A 10 -18.66 -0.20 1.73
CA LEU A 10 -18.30 -0.09 3.15
C LEU A 10 -19.22 -0.96 4.02
N PRO A 11 -18.68 -1.87 4.84
CA PRO A 11 -19.48 -2.73 5.71
C PRO A 11 -20.24 -1.91 6.76
N GLY A 12 -21.40 -2.42 7.16
CA GLY A 12 -22.15 -1.87 8.29
C GLY A 12 -21.48 -2.21 9.63
N GLY A 13 -21.72 -1.41 10.66
CA GLY A 13 -21.23 -1.69 12.01
C GLY A 13 -19.78 -1.25 12.31
N LEU A 14 -19.12 -0.58 11.35
CA LEU A 14 -17.78 -0.02 11.57
C LEU A 14 -17.79 1.06 12.66
N ARG A 15 -16.71 1.10 13.44
CA ARG A 15 -16.39 2.22 14.32
C ARG A 15 -16.13 3.48 13.49
N PRO A 16 -16.38 4.69 14.04
CA PRO A 16 -16.14 5.94 13.31
C PRO A 16 -14.72 6.07 12.73
N GLU A 17 -13.71 5.58 13.46
CA GLU A 17 -12.31 5.63 13.05
C GLU A 17 -12.01 4.68 11.89
N GLU A 18 -12.57 3.47 11.93
CA GLU A 18 -12.45 2.47 10.85
C GLU A 18 -13.10 2.96 9.57
N ARG A 19 -14.30 3.55 9.70
CA ARG A 19 -15.03 4.15 8.57
C ARG A 19 -14.21 5.25 7.93
N ARG A 20 -13.69 6.19 8.72
CA ARG A 20 -12.84 7.28 8.22
C ARG A 20 -11.58 6.77 7.55
N LEU A 21 -10.95 5.72 8.07
CA LEU A 21 -9.78 5.09 7.47
C LEU A 21 -10.12 4.55 6.07
N LEU A 22 -11.21 3.78 5.94
CA LEU A 22 -11.62 3.23 4.64
C LEU A 22 -12.05 4.32 3.65
N GLU A 23 -12.78 5.34 4.12
CA GLU A 23 -13.15 6.51 3.30
C GLU A 23 -11.93 7.25 2.76
N LEU A 24 -10.88 7.40 3.57
CA LEU A 24 -9.62 8.01 3.16
C LEU A 24 -8.90 7.22 2.06
N LEU A 25 -9.13 5.91 1.98
CA LEU A 25 -8.53 5.01 0.98
C LEU A 25 -9.42 4.80 -0.26
N LEU A 26 -10.59 5.44 -0.35
CA LEU A 26 -11.43 5.36 -1.55
C LEU A 26 -10.73 5.87 -2.82
N PRO A 27 -9.95 6.97 -2.81
CA PRO A 27 -9.26 7.46 -4.01
C PRO A 27 -8.08 6.60 -4.45
N GLY A 28 -7.60 5.67 -3.61
CA GLY A 28 -6.40 4.88 -3.89
C GLY A 28 -5.72 4.35 -2.61
N ALA A 29 -4.41 4.19 -2.68
CA ALA A 29 -3.63 3.63 -1.59
C ALA A 29 -2.82 4.71 -0.87
N LEU A 30 -2.65 4.57 0.45
CA LEU A 30 -1.79 5.43 1.27
C LEU A 30 -0.86 4.59 2.14
N SER A 31 0.30 5.12 2.47
CA SER A 31 1.14 4.50 3.50
C SER A 31 0.48 4.61 4.88
N LEU A 32 0.82 3.67 5.78
CA LEU A 32 0.37 3.69 7.17
C LEU A 32 0.67 5.04 7.88
N ALA A 33 1.80 5.67 7.55
CA ALA A 33 2.20 6.94 8.12
C ALA A 33 1.34 8.11 7.59
N GLU A 34 1.06 8.14 6.28
CA GLU A 34 0.17 9.14 5.68
C GLU A 34 -1.25 9.01 6.23
N THR A 35 -1.78 7.78 6.34
CA THR A 35 -3.08 7.51 6.96
C THR A 35 -3.13 8.07 8.40
N ALA A 36 -2.08 7.84 9.20
CA ALA A 36 -1.99 8.37 10.56
C ALA A 36 -1.97 9.91 10.60
N ALA A 37 -1.22 10.54 9.69
CA ALA A 37 -1.17 12.00 9.58
C ALA A 37 -2.55 12.59 9.21
N HIS A 38 -3.25 12.00 8.25
CA HIS A 38 -4.59 12.43 7.82
C HIS A 38 -5.64 12.26 8.93
N LEU A 39 -5.61 11.12 9.64
CA LEU A 39 -6.53 10.86 10.74
C LEU A 39 -6.18 11.62 12.02
N ARG A 40 -5.00 12.25 12.08
CA ARG A 40 -4.43 12.91 13.27
C ARG A 40 -4.38 11.95 14.48
N LEU A 41 -4.02 10.70 14.22
CA LEU A 41 -3.87 9.66 15.23
C LEU A 41 -2.42 9.15 15.27
N PRO A 42 -1.94 8.65 16.42
CA PRO A 42 -0.65 7.99 16.48
C PRO A 42 -0.57 6.79 15.52
N VAL A 43 0.60 6.58 14.90
CA VAL A 43 0.84 5.46 13.97
C VAL A 43 0.53 4.10 14.61
N SER A 44 0.79 3.95 15.91
CA SER A 44 0.46 2.73 16.67
C SER A 44 -1.05 2.44 16.69
N VAL A 45 -1.88 3.47 16.87
CA VAL A 45 -3.35 3.34 16.88
C VAL A 45 -3.84 2.95 15.50
N VAL A 46 -3.38 3.64 14.45
CA VAL A 46 -3.75 3.31 13.07
C VAL A 46 -3.30 1.91 12.67
N ARG A 47 -2.15 1.44 13.19
CA ARG A 47 -1.69 0.06 12.96
C ARG A 47 -2.67 -0.97 13.52
N VAL A 48 -3.19 -0.75 14.73
CA VAL A 48 -4.17 -1.66 15.34
C VAL A 48 -5.49 -1.64 14.56
N LEU A 49 -6.01 -0.45 14.23
CA LEU A 49 -7.22 -0.33 13.42
C LEU A 49 -7.07 -1.00 12.04
N ALA A 50 -5.91 -0.82 11.40
CA ALA A 50 -5.62 -1.45 10.12
C ALA A 50 -5.51 -2.97 10.24
N ALA A 51 -4.95 -3.50 11.32
CA ALA A 51 -4.90 -4.94 11.57
C ALA A 51 -6.32 -5.52 11.72
N ASP A 52 -7.18 -4.90 12.52
CA ASP A 52 -8.58 -5.31 12.70
C ASP A 52 -9.32 -5.36 11.34
N LEU A 53 -9.11 -4.35 10.50
CA LEU A 53 -9.73 -4.28 9.16
C LEU A 53 -9.14 -5.26 8.14
N VAL A 54 -7.87 -5.60 8.26
CA VAL A 54 -7.23 -6.66 7.45
C VAL A 54 -7.79 -8.02 7.83
N ASP A 55 -7.89 -8.31 9.13
CA ASP A 55 -8.44 -9.56 9.65
C ASP A 55 -9.93 -9.72 9.25
N ALA A 56 -10.68 -8.62 9.21
CA ALA A 56 -12.06 -8.60 8.73
C ALA A 56 -12.19 -8.64 7.18
N GLY A 57 -11.08 -8.57 6.43
CA GLY A 57 -11.08 -8.62 4.97
C GLY A 57 -11.52 -7.32 4.26
N HIS A 58 -11.63 -6.22 5.00
CA HIS A 58 -12.03 -4.91 4.48
C HIS A 58 -10.85 -4.06 3.99
N LEU A 59 -9.65 -4.41 4.42
CA LEU A 59 -8.42 -3.70 4.10
C LEU A 59 -7.36 -4.68 3.60
N GLN A 60 -6.58 -4.25 2.61
CA GLN A 60 -5.36 -4.94 2.19
C GLN A 60 -4.15 -4.13 2.64
N ALA A 61 -3.22 -4.79 3.32
CA ALA A 61 -1.95 -4.21 3.72
C ALA A 61 -0.81 -4.87 2.93
N ARG A 62 -0.13 -4.08 2.10
CA ARG A 62 1.04 -4.53 1.36
C ARG A 62 2.30 -4.11 2.11
N ALA A 63 3.18 -5.07 2.37
CA ALA A 63 4.50 -4.80 2.91
C ALA A 63 5.25 -3.81 2.00
N PRO A 64 6.04 -2.88 2.56
CA PRO A 64 6.92 -2.07 1.73
C PRO A 64 7.82 -2.98 0.92
N ILE A 65 8.10 -2.61 -0.33
CA ILE A 65 9.10 -3.31 -1.13
C ILE A 65 10.42 -3.12 -0.38
N PRO A 66 11.13 -4.21 -0.04
CA PRO A 66 12.45 -4.09 0.57
C PRO A 66 13.33 -3.20 -0.30
N ASP A 67 14.31 -2.52 0.30
CA ASP A 67 15.34 -1.84 -0.48
C ASP A 67 15.92 -2.85 -1.46
N ALA A 68 15.81 -2.54 -2.76
CA ALA A 68 16.35 -3.42 -3.77
C ALA A 68 17.86 -3.47 -3.57
N GLU A 69 18.42 -4.66 -3.36
CA GLU A 69 19.83 -4.87 -3.65
C GLU A 69 20.02 -4.49 -5.12
N LEU A 70 20.80 -3.43 -5.35
CA LEU A 70 21.11 -2.96 -6.69
C LEU A 70 21.65 -4.16 -7.48
N PRO A 71 20.97 -4.60 -8.57
CA PRO A 71 21.48 -5.68 -9.38
C PRO A 71 22.88 -5.31 -9.86
N GLU A 72 23.76 -6.30 -9.94
CA GLU A 72 25.11 -6.08 -10.46
C GLU A 72 25.02 -5.36 -11.80
N ARG A 73 25.83 -4.31 -11.98
CA ARG A 73 25.80 -3.43 -13.15
C ARG A 73 25.82 -4.20 -14.48
N GLN A 74 26.54 -5.32 -14.53
CA GLN A 74 26.60 -6.23 -15.68
C GLN A 74 25.24 -6.79 -16.12
N ILE A 75 24.32 -7.04 -15.18
CA ILE A 75 22.95 -7.49 -15.49
C ILE A 75 22.13 -6.33 -16.06
N LEU A 76 22.25 -5.14 -15.48
CA LEU A 76 21.55 -3.95 -15.97
C LEU A 76 22.00 -3.57 -17.39
N GLU A 77 23.29 -3.70 -17.69
CA GLU A 77 23.83 -3.49 -19.05
C GLU A 77 23.25 -4.49 -20.04
N LYS A 78 23.19 -5.78 -19.70
CA LYS A 78 22.57 -6.82 -20.55
C LYS A 78 21.08 -6.56 -20.80
N VAL A 79 20.32 -6.14 -19.78
CA VAL A 79 18.90 -5.81 -19.93
C VAL A 79 18.72 -4.59 -20.83
N LEU A 80 19.53 -3.55 -20.64
CA LEU A 80 19.47 -2.34 -21.45
C LEU A 80 19.76 -2.63 -22.92
N ASP A 81 20.78 -3.44 -23.21
CA ASP A 81 21.11 -3.85 -24.57
C ASP A 81 19.97 -4.67 -25.18
N GLY A 82 19.42 -5.63 -24.44
CA GLY A 82 18.23 -6.39 -24.88
C GLY A 82 17.04 -5.49 -25.21
N LEU A 83 16.66 -4.56 -24.33
CA LEU A 83 15.55 -3.62 -24.56
C LEU A 83 15.78 -2.73 -25.79
N ARG A 84 17.02 -2.32 -26.07
CA ARG A 84 17.38 -1.53 -27.25
C ARG A 84 17.23 -2.33 -28.54
N THR A 85 17.65 -3.59 -28.55
CA THR A 85 17.50 -4.47 -29.72
C THR A 85 16.05 -4.78 -30.06
N LEU A 86 15.16 -4.86 -29.06
CA LEU A 86 13.72 -5.07 -29.27
C LEU A 86 13.01 -3.82 -29.82
N LYS A 87 13.48 -2.62 -29.46
CA LYS A 87 12.87 -1.36 -29.90
C LYS A 87 13.31 -0.94 -31.30
N SER A 88 14.45 -1.43 -31.79
CA SER A 88 14.97 -1.08 -33.12
C SER A 88 14.56 -2.07 -34.23
N SER A 89 13.60 -2.95 -33.96
CA SER A 89 13.07 -3.95 -34.90
C SER A 89 11.57 -3.77 -35.11
#